data_AF-A0A963MWZ4-F1
#
_entry.id   AF-A0A963MWZ4-F1
#
_cell.length_a   1.000
_cell.length_b   1.000
_cell.length_c   1.000
_cell.angle_alpha   90.00
_cell.angle_beta   90.00
_cell.angle_gamma   90.00
#
_symmetry.space_group_name_H-M   'P 1'
#
loop_
_entity.id
_entity.type
_entity.pdbx_description
1 polymer ?
#
loop_
_entity_poly.entity_id
_entity_poly.type
_entity_poly.pdbx_seq_one_letter_code
_entity_poly.pdbx_strand_id
1 'polypeptide(L)'
;MPKMSDFVEIAAAEYVSETGSSTLDPRWIAEFFQDCGVLEAYPRQDLVAFHALVQKAIDQAADRSAKQARLHVQQMSRRERKLRGA
;
A
#
# COMPACT_ATOMS: atom_id res chain seq x y z
N MET A 1 -22.52 -2.58 5.49
CA MET A 1 -21.62 -3.24 4.53
C MET A 1 -20.33 -2.44 4.46
N PRO A 2 -19.16 -3.05 4.69
CA PRO A 2 -17.87 -2.41 4.44
C PRO A 2 -17.75 -1.99 2.98
N LYS A 3 -17.03 -0.90 2.69
CA LYS A 3 -16.82 -0.45 1.32
C LYS A 3 -15.69 -1.27 0.68
N MET A 4 -15.71 -1.40 -0.64
CA MET A 4 -14.59 -1.98 -1.41
C MET A 4 -13.26 -1.29 -1.10
N SER A 5 -13.28 0.03 -0.90
CA SER A 5 -12.10 0.80 -0.48
C SER A 5 -11.54 0.32 0.85
N ASP A 6 -12.41 -0.05 1.80
CA ASP A 6 -11.99 -0.47 3.14
C ASP A 6 -11.28 -1.83 3.05
N PHE A 7 -11.82 -2.77 2.28
CA PHE A 7 -11.15 -4.05 2.00
C PHE A 7 -9.80 -3.87 1.31
N VAL A 8 -9.73 -2.96 0.34
CA VAL A 8 -8.48 -2.66 -0.39
C VAL A 8 -7.43 -2.06 0.55
N GLU A 9 -7.82 -1.14 1.42
CA GLU A 9 -6.92 -0.51 2.39
C GLU A 9 -6.41 -1.51 3.44
N ILE A 10 -7.29 -2.37 3.97
CA ILE A 10 -6.93 -3.42 4.93
C ILE A 10 -5.95 -4.41 4.28
N ALA A 11 -6.28 -4.95 3.10
CA ALA A 11 -5.43 -5.90 2.38
C ALA A 11 -4.04 -5.33 2.10
N ALA A 12 -3.97 -4.07 1.62
CA ALA A 12 -2.70 -3.42 1.33
C ALA A 12 -1.85 -3.19 2.60
N ALA A 13 -2.50 -2.78 3.70
CA ALA A 13 -1.80 -2.54 4.96
C ALA A 13 -1.27 -3.84 5.58
N GLU A 14 -2.09 -4.89 5.61
CA GLU A 14 -1.69 -6.21 6.13
C GLU A 14 -0.57 -6.82 5.30
N TYR A 15 -0.71 -6.82 3.97
CA TYR A 15 0.33 -7.37 3.08
C TYR A 15 1.69 -6.72 3.29
N VAL A 16 1.74 -5.39 3.32
CA VAL A 16 2.98 -4.64 3.51
C VAL A 16 3.54 -4.86 4.92
N SER A 17 2.68 -4.93 5.93
CA SER A 17 3.11 -5.19 7.31
C SER A 17 3.68 -6.59 7.50
N GLU A 18 3.12 -7.60 6.83
CA GLU A 18 3.53 -9.00 6.97
C GLU A 18 4.78 -9.30 6.15
N THR A 19 4.85 -8.80 4.91
CA THR A 19 5.88 -9.21 3.95
C THR A 19 6.99 -8.17 3.74
N GLY A 20 6.71 -6.89 4.02
CA GLY A 20 7.57 -5.78 3.63
C GLY A 20 7.68 -5.57 2.11
N SER A 21 6.93 -6.32 1.29
CA SER A 21 6.99 -6.28 -0.17
C SER A 21 6.03 -5.22 -0.72
N SER A 22 6.46 -4.56 -1.81
CA SER A 22 5.57 -3.70 -2.61
C SER A 22 4.93 -4.43 -3.80
N THR A 23 5.34 -5.67 -4.07
CA THR A 23 4.79 -6.50 -5.16
C THR A 23 3.87 -7.52 -4.54
N LEU A 24 2.56 -7.42 -4.80
CA LEU A 24 1.53 -8.28 -4.21
C LEU A 24 1.68 -9.73 -4.67
N ASP A 25 1.73 -10.66 -3.72
CA ASP A 25 1.72 -12.09 -4.01
C ASP A 25 0.28 -12.54 -4.39
N PRO A 26 0.08 -13.13 -5.59
CA PRO A 26 -1.22 -13.64 -6.02
C PRO A 26 -1.85 -14.66 -5.07
N ARG A 27 -1.04 -15.46 -4.35
CA ARG A 27 -1.53 -16.45 -3.40
C ARG A 27 -2.08 -15.78 -2.14
N TRP A 28 -1.31 -14.85 -1.60
CA TRP A 28 -1.71 -14.10 -0.41
C TRP A 28 -3.02 -13.35 -0.64
N ILE A 29 -3.18 -12.69 -1.78
CA ILE A 29 -4.43 -11.96 -2.06
C ILE A 29 -5.61 -12.90 -2.28
N ALA A 30 -5.39 -14.11 -2.82
CA ALA A 30 -6.45 -15.09 -3.02
C ALA A 30 -6.98 -15.60 -1.67
N GLU A 31 -6.08 -15.85 -0.71
CA GLU A 31 -6.42 -16.22 0.67
C GLU A 31 -7.20 -15.09 1.35
N PHE A 32 -6.70 -13.85 1.32
CA PHE A 32 -7.41 -12.69 1.88
C PHE A 32 -8.80 -12.51 1.25
N PHE A 33 -8.91 -12.62 -0.08
CA PHE A 33 -10.16 -12.43 -0.81
C PHE A 33 -11.23 -13.45 -0.40
N GLN A 34 -10.81 -14.68 -0.07
CA GLN A 34 -11.68 -15.75 0.40
C GLN A 34 -12.02 -15.61 1.89
N ASP A 35 -11.04 -15.27 2.73
CA ASP A 35 -11.18 -15.34 4.19
C ASP A 35 -11.79 -14.07 4.81
N CYS A 36 -11.60 -12.91 4.18
CA CYS A 36 -12.02 -11.62 4.75
C CYS A 36 -13.43 -11.18 4.37
N GLY A 37 -14.22 -12.03 3.71
CA GLY A 37 -15.63 -11.72 3.44
C GLY A 37 -15.89 -10.86 2.19
N VAL A 38 -14.91 -10.76 1.27
CA VAL A 38 -15.01 -9.87 0.10
C VAL A 38 -16.11 -10.36 -0.85
N LEU A 39 -16.23 -11.66 -1.06
CA LEU A 39 -17.26 -12.26 -1.92
C LEU A 39 -18.66 -12.15 -1.32
N GLU A 40 -18.78 -12.18 0.00
CA GLU A 40 -20.03 -12.03 0.73
C GLU A 40 -20.55 -10.59 0.62
N ALA A 41 -19.65 -9.62 0.73
CA ALA A 41 -19.98 -8.20 0.57
C ALA A 41 -20.19 -7.82 -0.91
N TYR A 42 -19.42 -8.44 -1.82
CA TYR A 42 -19.40 -8.12 -3.24
C TYR A 42 -19.37 -9.40 -4.11
N PRO A 43 -20.50 -10.11 -4.30
CA PRO A 43 -20.53 -11.42 -4.98
C PRO A 43 -20.12 -11.42 -6.45
N ARG A 44 -20.11 -10.24 -7.10
CA ARG A 44 -19.69 -10.06 -8.49
C ARG A 44 -18.25 -9.56 -8.63
N GLN A 45 -17.56 -9.35 -7.52
CA GLN A 45 -16.18 -8.89 -7.56
C GLN A 45 -15.30 -10.02 -8.08
N ASP A 46 -14.44 -9.66 -9.04
CA ASP A 46 -13.45 -10.57 -9.59
C ASP A 46 -12.13 -10.44 -8.81
N LEU A 47 -11.45 -11.57 -8.58
CA LEU A 47 -10.18 -11.63 -7.84
C LEU A 47 -9.08 -10.86 -8.56
N VAL A 48 -9.01 -10.94 -9.90
CA VAL A 48 -7.99 -10.21 -10.67
C VAL A 48 -8.22 -8.70 -10.58
N ALA A 49 -9.49 -8.27 -10.67
CA ALA A 49 -9.86 -6.88 -10.47
C ALA A 49 -9.55 -6.41 -9.03
N PHE A 50 -9.80 -7.24 -8.02
CA PHE A 50 -9.48 -6.93 -6.63
C PHE A 50 -7.96 -6.83 -6.40
N HIS A 51 -7.19 -7.81 -6.90
CA HIS A 51 -5.73 -7.77 -6.90
C HIS A 51 -5.19 -6.47 -7.51
N ALA A 52 -5.72 -6.03 -8.65
CA ALA A 52 -5.30 -4.78 -9.29
C ALA A 52 -5.56 -3.54 -8.40
N LEU A 53 -6.66 -3.52 -7.65
CA LEU A 53 -6.96 -2.44 -6.70
C LEU A 53 -5.98 -2.44 -5.52
N VAL A 54 -5.68 -3.61 -4.96
CA VAL A 54 -4.76 -3.76 -3.83
C VAL A 54 -3.33 -3.46 -4.24
N GLN A 55 -2.86 -3.97 -5.38
CA GLN A 55 -1.54 -3.63 -5.92
C GLN A 55 -1.40 -2.11 -6.11
N LYS A 56 -2.41 -1.46 -6.68
CA LYS A 56 -2.41 0.00 -6.84
C LYS A 56 -2.34 0.73 -5.50
N ALA A 57 -3.02 0.25 -4.46
CA ALA A 57 -2.96 0.85 -3.13
C ALA A 57 -1.57 0.71 -2.50
N ILE A 58 -0.92 -0.45 -2.67
CA ILE A 58 0.46 -0.71 -2.24
C ILE A 58 1.43 0.25 -2.97
N ASP A 59 1.32 0.36 -4.30
CA ASP A 59 2.17 1.24 -5.10
C ASP A 59 2.04 2.70 -4.66
N GLN A 60 0.80 3.15 -4.40
CA GLN A 60 0.55 4.50 -3.90
C GLN A 60 1.15 4.74 -2.51
N ALA A 61 1.12 3.75 -1.63
CA ALA A 61 1.75 3.85 -0.32
C ALA A 61 3.27 3.93 -0.44
N ALA A 62 3.88 3.11 -1.28
CA ALA A 62 5.31 3.12 -1.57
C ALA A 62 5.76 4.47 -2.17
N ASP A 63 5.00 4.99 -3.13
CA ASP A 63 5.25 6.30 -3.75
C ASP A 63 5.20 7.44 -2.74
N ARG A 64 4.21 7.44 -1.84
CA ARG A 64 4.11 8.44 -0.77
C ARG A 64 5.30 8.36 0.17
N SER A 65 5.71 7.16 0.57
CA SER A 65 6.88 6.93 1.42
C SER A 65 8.17 7.43 0.77
N ALA A 66 8.40 7.08 -0.51
CA ALA A 66 9.56 7.52 -1.28
C ALA A 66 9.63 9.05 -1.42
N LYS A 67 8.50 9.70 -1.68
CA LYS A 67 8.42 11.17 -1.74
C LYS A 67 8.76 11.82 -0.40
N GLN A 68 8.23 11.29 0.71
CA GLN A 68 8.54 11.79 2.05
C GLN A 68 10.02 11.62 2.40
N ALA A 69 10.62 10.47 2.11
CA ALA A 69 12.05 10.23 2.33
C ALA A 69 12.91 11.24 1.55
N ARG A 70 12.60 11.49 0.27
CA ARG A 70 13.30 12.50 -0.55
C ARG A 70 13.19 13.91 0.03
N LEU A 71 12.00 14.29 0.50
CA LEU A 71 11.79 15.61 1.14
C LEU A 71 12.60 15.73 2.43
N HIS A 72 12.63 14.67 3.24
CA HIS A 72 13.39 14.66 4.49
C HIS A 72 14.89 14.82 4.23
N VAL A 73 15.45 14.05 3.28
CA VAL A 73 16.85 14.18 2.86
C VAL A 73 17.15 15.60 2.35
N GLN A 74 16.30 16.17 1.51
CA GLN A 74 16.49 17.55 1.03
C GLN A 74 16.49 18.58 2.17
N GLN A 75 15.63 18.42 3.17
CA GLN A 75 15.60 19.31 4.34
C GLN A 75 16.90 19.21 5.15
N MET A 76 17.41 17.99 5.36
CA MET A 76 18.66 17.75 6.06
C MET A 76 19.85 18.37 5.31
N SER A 77 19.97 18.15 4.00
CA SER A 77 21.06 18.75 3.20
C SER A 77 21.02 20.29 3.18
N ARG A 78 19.81 20.89 3.19
CA ARG A 78 19.66 22.35 3.29
C ARG A 78 20.13 22.88 4.65
N ARG A 79 19.82 22.16 5.74
CA ARG A 79 20.26 22.52 7.10
C ARG A 79 21.79 22.40 7.21
N GLU A 80 22.38 21.33 6.70
CA GLU A 80 23.84 21.14 6.69
C GLU A 80 24.57 22.25 5.92
N ARG A 81 24.06 22.64 4.75
CA ARG A 81 24.65 23.74 3.97
C ARG A 81 24.61 25.07 4.72
N LYS A 82 23.50 25.34 5.44
CA LYS A 82 23.36 26.56 6.26
C LYS A 82 24.33 26.57 7.45
N LEU A 83 24.59 25.40 8.04
CA LEU A 83 25.54 25.25 9.15
C LEU A 83 27.01 25.33 8.72
N ARG A 84 27.35 24.95 7.48
CA ARG A 84 28.71 25.01 6.94
C ARG A 84 29.11 26.36 6.32
N GLY A 85 28.13 27.21 6.02
CA GLY A 85 28.33 28.54 5.45
C GLY A 85 28.22 29.69 6.46
N ALA A 86 28.02 29.38 7.75
CA ALA A 86 28.07 30.30 8.88
C ALA A 86 29.35 30.02 9.69
#